data_AF-A0A6V8DAB6-F1
#
_entry.id   AF-A0A6V8DAB6-F1
#
_cell.length_a   1.000
_cell.length_b   1.000
_cell.length_c   1.000
_cell.angle_alpha   90.00
_cell.angle_beta   90.00
_cell.angle_gamma   90.00
#
_symmetry.space_group_name_H-M   'P 1'
#
loop_
_entity.id
_entity.type
_entity.pdbx_description
1 polymer ?
#
loop_
_entity_poly.entity_id
_entity_poly.type
_entity_poly.pdbx_seq_one_letter_code
_entity_poly.pdbx_strand_id
1 'polypeptide(L)'
;MQDTAVVDGLLAAATALSERCNALLPSLIGQGGVAHATNTLEYAWPLHEAWIRTWGGRGASTLMLGMNPGPWGMAQSGVPFGATGIVRDELRIPDLALETPAGAHPKRPIVGLSQERQEVSGQRIWTLMFDVYGSPEAAMEHVFLVNHCPLLLLNEGGANVTPDKLPAAVVAPV
;
A
#
# COMPACT_ATOMS: atom_id res chain seq x y z
N MET A 1 1.28 -3.33 24.72
CA MET A 1 1.76 -1.93 24.83
C MET A 1 2.45 -1.63 23.52
N GLN A 2 2.20 -0.48 22.90
CA GLN A 2 2.77 -0.18 21.58
C GLN A 2 4.25 0.16 21.71
N ASP A 3 5.11 -0.51 20.94
CA ASP A 3 6.53 -0.20 20.89
C ASP A 3 6.79 1.00 19.97
N THR A 4 7.05 2.16 20.58
CA THR A 4 7.30 3.41 19.85
C THR A 4 8.57 3.34 19.00
N ALA A 5 9.62 2.63 19.44
CA ALA A 5 10.86 2.55 18.67
C ALA A 5 10.65 1.75 17.38
N VAL A 6 9.83 0.70 17.42
CA VAL A 6 9.43 -0.06 16.22
C VAL A 6 8.61 0.82 15.28
N VAL A 7 7.64 1.58 15.81
CA VAL A 7 6.81 2.50 15.01
C VAL A 7 7.67 3.55 14.30
N ASP A 8 8.59 4.18 15.01
CA ASP A 8 9.48 5.21 14.43
C ASP A 8 10.41 4.60 13.37
N GLY A 9 10.91 3.38 13.60
CA GLY A 9 11.70 2.64 12.63
C GLY A 9 10.92 2.31 11.35
N LEU A 10 9.66 1.89 11.47
CA LEU A 10 8.77 1.62 10.34
C LEU A 10 8.49 2.89 9.53
N LEU A 11 8.21 4.01 10.21
CA LEU A 11 7.99 5.30 9.55
C LEU A 11 9.25 5.75 8.80
N ALA A 12 10.43 5.67 9.43
CA ALA A 12 11.69 6.02 8.77
C ALA A 12 11.97 5.13 7.55
N ALA A 13 11.74 3.82 7.66
CA ALA A 13 11.92 2.88 6.56
C ALA A 13 10.94 3.14 5.40
N ALA A 14 9.67 3.43 5.70
CA ALA A 14 8.66 3.75 4.69
C ALA A 14 8.98 5.06 3.96
N THR A 15 9.43 6.09 4.68
CA THR A 15 9.87 7.36 4.08
C THR A 15 11.07 7.15 3.15
N ALA A 16 12.12 6.44 3.62
CA ALA A 16 13.30 6.16 2.81
C ALA A 16 12.98 5.34 1.56
N LEU A 17 12.05 4.37 1.66
CA LEU A 17 11.57 3.61 0.51
C LEU A 17 10.82 4.51 -0.47
N SER A 18 9.93 5.37 0.03
CA SER A 18 9.16 6.32 -0.77
C SER A 18 10.07 7.24 -1.58
N GLU A 19 11.09 7.84 -0.94
CA GLU A 19 12.06 8.72 -1.59
C GLU A 19 12.84 8.02 -2.71
N ARG A 20 13.33 6.80 -2.45
CA ARG A 20 14.03 5.99 -3.46
C ARG A 20 13.13 5.62 -4.63
N CYS A 21 11.88 5.27 -4.36
CA CYS A 21 10.91 4.93 -5.39
C CYS A 21 10.48 6.16 -6.23
N ASN A 22 10.38 7.34 -5.63
CA ASN A 22 10.13 8.59 -6.34
C ASN A 22 11.21 8.90 -7.37
N ALA A 23 12.48 8.70 -7.02
CA ALA A 23 13.59 8.88 -7.95
C ALA A 23 13.53 7.93 -9.16
N LEU A 24 12.90 6.76 -9.01
CA LEU A 24 12.77 5.76 -10.07
C LEU A 24 11.58 6.03 -11.00
N LEU A 25 10.50 6.68 -10.52
CA LEU A 25 9.24 6.85 -11.27
C LEU A 25 9.42 7.28 -12.74
N PRO A 26 10.23 8.31 -13.09
CA PRO A 26 10.38 8.73 -14.48
C PRO A 26 10.98 7.65 -15.38
N SER A 27 11.87 6.81 -14.85
CA SER A 27 12.53 5.74 -15.60
C SER A 27 11.63 4.54 -15.91
N LEU A 28 10.51 4.40 -15.17
CA LEU A 28 9.58 3.28 -15.32
C LEU A 28 8.57 3.51 -16.45
N ILE A 29 8.24 4.75 -16.75
CA ILE A 29 7.25 5.08 -17.79
C ILE A 29 7.80 4.69 -19.16
N GLY A 30 7.01 3.94 -19.93
CA GLY A 30 7.39 3.37 -21.22
C GLY A 30 8.07 2.00 -21.12
N GLN A 31 8.37 1.50 -19.92
CA GLN A 31 9.02 0.19 -19.71
C GLN A 31 7.99 -0.89 -19.40
N GLY A 32 8.14 -2.10 -19.94
CA GLY A 32 7.30 -3.25 -19.57
C GLY A 32 5.78 -3.05 -19.77
N GLY A 33 5.38 -2.10 -20.63
CA GLY A 33 3.98 -1.72 -20.83
C GLY A 33 3.40 -0.75 -19.80
N VAL A 34 4.23 -0.15 -18.95
CA VAL A 34 3.84 0.92 -18.01
C VAL A 34 3.63 2.22 -18.78
N ALA A 35 2.45 2.82 -18.63
CA ALA A 35 2.12 4.14 -19.15
C ALA A 35 1.92 5.17 -18.03
N HIS A 36 1.49 4.70 -16.85
CA HIS A 36 1.26 5.52 -15.67
C HIS A 36 1.92 4.87 -14.46
N ALA A 37 2.59 5.67 -13.65
CA ALA A 37 3.23 5.22 -12.42
C ALA A 37 3.00 6.26 -11.32
N THR A 38 2.60 5.81 -10.14
CA THR A 38 2.41 6.67 -8.96
C THR A 38 3.01 6.00 -7.72
N ASN A 39 3.48 6.80 -6.77
CA ASN A 39 3.98 6.30 -5.49
C ASN A 39 2.91 6.44 -4.41
N THR A 40 2.34 5.32 -3.96
CA THR A 40 1.30 5.34 -2.94
C THR A 40 1.79 5.84 -1.58
N LEU A 41 3.07 5.63 -1.24
CA LEU A 41 3.63 6.16 0.01
C LEU A 41 3.86 7.68 -0.03
N GLU A 42 3.78 8.33 -1.19
CA GLU A 42 3.87 9.79 -1.28
C GLU A 42 2.49 10.43 -1.10
N TYR A 43 1.55 10.17 -2.01
CA TYR A 43 0.26 10.87 -1.98
C TYR A 43 -0.71 10.35 -0.92
N ALA A 44 -0.60 9.07 -0.51
CA ALA A 44 -1.44 8.48 0.53
C ALA A 44 -0.72 8.38 1.89
N TRP A 45 0.38 9.13 2.07
CA TRP A 45 1.16 9.13 3.31
C TRP A 45 0.32 9.33 4.58
N PRO A 46 -0.65 10.28 4.65
CA PRO A 46 -1.42 10.48 5.88
C PRO A 46 -2.14 9.21 6.35
N LEU A 47 -2.66 8.40 5.43
CA LEU A 47 -3.31 7.13 5.75
C LEU A 47 -2.29 6.03 6.07
N HIS A 48 -1.18 5.96 5.33
CA HIS A 48 -0.12 4.99 5.59
C HIS A 48 0.56 5.21 6.95
N GLU A 49 0.80 6.47 7.31
CA GLU A 49 1.30 6.86 8.61
C GLU A 49 0.32 6.45 9.71
N ALA A 50 -0.97 6.72 9.54
CA ALA A 50 -1.99 6.27 10.50
C ALA A 50 -2.04 4.74 10.63
N TRP A 51 -1.83 3.99 9.55
CA TRP A 51 -1.68 2.54 9.58
C TRP A 51 -0.50 2.09 10.44
N ILE A 52 0.69 2.62 10.19
CA ILE A 52 1.89 2.29 10.98
C ILE A 52 1.72 2.70 12.44
N ARG A 53 1.19 3.90 12.70
CA ARG A 53 0.96 4.42 14.05
C ARG A 53 -0.14 3.68 14.80
N THR A 54 -1.08 3.03 14.13
CA THR A 54 -2.12 2.24 14.82
C THR A 54 -1.64 0.81 15.12
N TRP A 55 -0.89 0.22 14.18
CA TRP A 55 -0.69 -1.24 14.14
C TRP A 55 0.78 -1.71 14.13
N GLY A 56 1.74 -0.85 13.77
CA GLY A 56 3.14 -1.25 13.56
C GLY A 56 3.90 -1.70 14.81
N GLY A 57 3.50 -1.24 16.00
CA GLY A 57 4.18 -1.54 17.27
C GLY A 57 3.48 -2.61 18.12
N ARG A 58 2.67 -3.50 17.50
CA ARG A 58 1.83 -4.47 18.21
C ARG A 58 2.54 -5.78 18.58
N GLY A 59 3.80 -5.96 18.18
CA GLY A 59 4.59 -7.15 18.53
C GLY A 59 4.57 -8.26 17.50
N ALA A 60 4.08 -7.99 16.28
CA ALA A 60 4.11 -8.94 15.18
C ALA A 60 5.51 -9.53 14.97
N SER A 61 5.56 -10.85 14.85
CA SER A 61 6.78 -11.62 14.56
C SER A 61 6.82 -12.19 13.14
N THR A 62 5.72 -12.05 12.40
CA THR A 62 5.58 -12.48 11.01
C THR A 62 5.30 -11.28 10.11
N LEU A 63 6.04 -11.17 9.00
CA LEU A 63 5.74 -10.21 7.95
C LEU A 63 5.01 -10.91 6.81
N MET A 64 3.83 -10.39 6.44
CA MET A 64 3.15 -10.80 5.22
C MET A 64 3.47 -9.77 4.12
N LEU A 65 4.24 -10.22 3.14
CA LEU A 65 4.78 -9.38 2.08
C LEU A 65 3.96 -9.51 0.79
N GLY A 66 3.22 -8.46 0.45
CA GLY A 66 2.60 -8.30 -0.86
C GLY A 66 3.59 -7.77 -1.90
N MET A 67 3.20 -7.81 -3.16
CA MET A 67 4.05 -7.36 -4.27
C MET A 67 4.02 -5.84 -4.43
N ASN A 68 2.87 -5.28 -4.83
CA ASN A 68 2.68 -3.85 -5.03
C ASN A 68 1.20 -3.45 -4.89
N PRO A 69 0.89 -2.15 -4.72
CA PRO A 69 -0.49 -1.67 -4.63
C PRO A 69 -1.38 -2.13 -5.78
N GLY A 70 -2.60 -2.56 -5.45
CA GLY A 70 -3.70 -2.62 -6.40
C GLY A 70 -4.45 -1.28 -6.48
N PRO A 71 -5.09 -0.96 -7.62
CA PRO A 71 -5.70 0.35 -7.87
C PRO A 71 -6.96 0.64 -7.02
N TRP A 72 -7.53 -0.39 -6.39
CA TRP A 72 -8.76 -0.30 -5.59
C TRP A 72 -8.54 -0.58 -4.10
N GLY A 73 -7.37 -1.08 -3.72
CA GLY A 73 -6.98 -1.35 -2.34
C GLY A 73 -6.01 -0.28 -1.85
N MET A 74 -4.73 -0.66 -1.69
CA MET A 74 -3.70 0.21 -1.12
C MET A 74 -3.59 1.57 -1.84
N ALA A 75 -3.80 1.64 -3.15
CA ALA A 75 -3.76 2.91 -3.87
C ALA A 75 -4.80 3.93 -3.37
N GLN A 76 -5.90 3.47 -2.78
CA GLN A 76 -6.97 4.31 -2.24
C GLN A 76 -6.86 4.50 -0.74
N SER A 77 -6.30 3.52 -0.02
CA SER A 77 -6.31 3.48 1.43
C SER A 77 -4.96 3.71 2.10
N GLY A 78 -3.85 3.68 1.36
CA GLY A 78 -2.50 3.69 1.93
C GLY A 78 -2.13 2.42 2.69
N VAL A 79 -3.04 1.46 2.87
CA VAL A 79 -2.79 0.23 3.66
C VAL A 79 -2.49 -0.96 2.74
N PRO A 80 -1.44 -1.77 2.99
CA PRO A 80 -1.18 -2.99 2.23
C PRO A 80 -2.41 -3.91 2.20
N PHE A 81 -2.76 -4.43 1.01
CA PHE A 81 -4.00 -5.19 0.80
C PHE A 81 -5.27 -4.43 1.24
N GLY A 82 -5.23 -3.10 1.34
CA GLY A 82 -6.22 -2.31 2.07
C GLY A 82 -7.52 -2.09 1.30
N ALA A 83 -8.41 -3.09 1.29
CA ALA A 83 -9.80 -2.91 0.89
C ALA A 83 -10.44 -1.82 1.77
N THR A 84 -10.96 -0.75 1.17
CA THR A 84 -11.32 0.49 1.87
C THR A 84 -12.35 0.31 2.97
N GLY A 85 -13.32 -0.60 2.80
CA GLY A 85 -14.29 -0.95 3.83
C GLY A 85 -13.62 -1.54 5.07
N ILE A 86 -12.72 -2.50 4.89
CA ILE A 86 -11.98 -3.11 6.01
C ILE A 86 -11.08 -2.09 6.69
N VAL A 87 -10.38 -1.26 5.91
CA VAL A 87 -9.47 -0.25 6.45
C VAL A 87 -10.20 0.74 7.36
N ARG A 88 -11.40 1.17 6.96
CA ARG A 88 -12.25 2.09 7.72
C ARG A 88 -12.94 1.41 8.90
N ASP A 89 -13.57 0.27 8.66
CA ASP A 89 -14.54 -0.31 9.60
C ASP A 89 -13.88 -1.25 10.61
N GLU A 90 -12.86 -2.00 10.20
CA GLU A 90 -12.16 -2.97 11.07
C GLU A 90 -10.83 -2.41 11.59
N LEU A 91 -9.99 -1.86 10.70
CA LEU A 91 -8.68 -1.33 11.07
C LEU A 91 -8.75 0.08 11.67
N ARG A 92 -9.91 0.73 11.60
CA ARG A 92 -10.21 2.04 12.20
C ARG A 92 -9.22 3.14 11.79
N ILE A 93 -8.70 3.08 10.57
CA ILE A 93 -7.85 4.15 10.04
C ILE A 93 -8.74 5.36 9.73
N PRO A 94 -8.35 6.58 10.18
CA PRO A 94 -9.14 7.79 9.96
C PRO A 94 -9.31 8.07 8.47
N ASP A 95 -10.48 8.55 8.09
CA ASP A 95 -10.73 9.02 6.72
C ASP A 95 -10.07 10.39 6.53
N LEU A 96 -8.97 10.39 5.78
CA LEU A 96 -8.17 11.58 5.48
C LEU A 96 -8.25 11.84 3.99
N ALA A 97 -8.50 13.10 3.62
CA ALA A 97 -8.57 13.50 2.22
C ALA A 97 -7.23 13.26 1.52
N LEU A 98 -7.30 12.66 0.33
CA LEU A 98 -6.16 12.43 -0.54
C LEU A 98 -6.32 13.24 -1.83
N GLU A 99 -5.21 13.72 -2.36
CA GLU A 99 -5.18 14.32 -3.70
C GLU A 99 -4.80 13.25 -4.73
N THR A 100 -5.38 13.34 -5.93
CA THR A 100 -4.96 12.49 -7.04
C THR A 100 -3.58 12.97 -7.51
N PRO A 101 -2.53 12.12 -7.48
CA PRO A 101 -1.18 12.54 -7.82
C PRO A 101 -1.04 12.81 -9.32
N ALA A 102 -0.06 13.63 -9.67
CA ALA A 102 0.41 13.73 -11.05
C ALA A 102 0.86 12.35 -11.55
N GLY A 103 0.54 12.02 -12.81
CA GLY A 103 0.85 10.72 -13.40
C GLY A 103 -0.20 9.63 -13.15
N ALA A 104 -1.22 9.88 -12.32
CA ALA A 104 -2.35 8.96 -12.19
C ALA A 104 -3.07 8.73 -13.53
N HIS A 105 -3.51 7.50 -13.76
CA HIS A 105 -4.30 7.18 -14.94
C HIS A 105 -5.69 7.83 -14.83
N PRO A 106 -6.23 8.51 -15.87
CA PRO A 106 -7.50 9.25 -15.80
C PRO A 106 -8.72 8.41 -15.35
N LYS A 107 -8.75 7.13 -15.72
CA LYS A 107 -9.77 6.15 -15.28
C LYS A 107 -9.56 5.57 -13.86
N ARG A 108 -8.55 6.03 -13.12
CA ARG A 108 -8.20 5.57 -11.76
C ARG A 108 -7.99 6.77 -10.82
N PRO A 109 -9.00 7.63 -10.63
CA PRO A 109 -8.89 8.72 -9.67
C PRO A 109 -8.73 8.19 -8.25
N ILE A 110 -8.10 8.99 -7.39
CA ILE A 110 -8.01 8.71 -5.96
C ILE A 110 -9.24 9.30 -5.29
N VAL A 111 -10.03 8.41 -4.69
CA VAL A 111 -11.29 8.71 -3.99
C VAL A 111 -11.10 8.58 -2.47
N GLY A 112 -10.08 7.85 -2.01
CA GLY A 112 -9.81 7.63 -0.59
C GLY A 112 -10.64 6.48 -0.01
N LEU A 113 -10.88 6.50 1.31
CA LEU A 113 -11.63 5.43 2.00
C LEU A 113 -13.12 5.38 1.64
N SER A 114 -13.63 6.41 0.94
CA SER A 114 -14.98 6.42 0.38
C SER A 114 -15.11 5.63 -0.94
N GLN A 115 -14.02 5.09 -1.49
CA GLN A 115 -14.06 4.22 -2.67
C GLN A 115 -14.99 3.03 -2.41
N GLU A 116 -16.07 2.93 -3.18
CA GLU A 116 -17.06 1.86 -3.06
C GLU A 116 -16.51 0.51 -3.54
N ARG A 117 -15.73 0.53 -4.63
CA ARG A 117 -15.17 -0.69 -5.20
C ARG A 117 -14.14 -1.30 -4.26
N GLN A 118 -14.44 -2.49 -3.77
CA GLN A 118 -13.54 -3.23 -2.88
C GLN A 118 -12.55 -4.09 -3.66
N GLU A 119 -11.32 -4.13 -3.17
CA GLU A 119 -10.30 -5.04 -3.69
C GLU A 119 -10.48 -6.44 -3.10
N VAL A 120 -10.85 -7.41 -3.96
CA VAL A 120 -11.16 -8.79 -3.55
C VAL A 120 -9.96 -9.48 -2.87
N SER A 121 -8.73 -9.24 -3.35
CA SER A 121 -7.51 -9.77 -2.70
C SER A 121 -7.38 -9.26 -1.27
N GLY A 122 -7.60 -7.96 -1.08
CA GLY A 122 -7.60 -7.33 0.24
C GLY A 122 -8.63 -7.92 1.18
N GLN A 123 -9.88 -8.01 0.72
CA GLN A 123 -10.96 -8.60 1.50
C GLN A 123 -10.62 -10.02 1.97
N ARG A 124 -10.13 -10.86 1.06
CA ARG A 124 -9.81 -12.26 1.39
C ARG A 124 -8.73 -12.38 2.44
N ILE A 125 -7.62 -11.65 2.31
CA ILE A 125 -6.49 -11.75 3.25
C ILE A 125 -6.88 -11.22 4.62
N TRP A 126 -7.50 -10.04 4.69
CA TRP A 126 -7.86 -9.44 5.97
C TRP A 126 -8.94 -10.22 6.70
N THR A 127 -10.01 -10.63 6.01
CA THR A 127 -11.06 -11.45 6.63
C THR A 127 -10.50 -12.77 7.11
N LEU A 128 -9.68 -13.46 6.32
CA LEU A 128 -9.04 -14.71 6.76
C LEU A 128 -8.20 -14.51 8.02
N MET A 129 -7.42 -13.43 8.08
CA MET A 129 -6.61 -13.13 9.26
C MET A 129 -7.49 -12.89 10.49
N PHE A 130 -8.55 -12.09 10.38
CA PHE A 130 -9.45 -11.82 11.50
C PHE A 130 -10.23 -13.07 11.92
N ASP A 131 -10.60 -13.94 10.99
CA ASP A 131 -11.24 -15.22 11.30
C ASP A 131 -10.31 -16.16 12.07
N VAL A 132 -9.03 -16.21 11.68
CA VAL A 132 -8.01 -17.09 12.31
C VAL A 132 -7.63 -16.59 13.71
N TYR A 133 -7.45 -15.28 13.88
CA TYR A 133 -6.98 -14.70 15.13
C TYR A 133 -8.11 -14.18 16.04
N GLY A 134 -9.33 -14.07 15.53
CA GLY A 134 -10.53 -13.64 16.26
C GLY A 134 -10.77 -12.13 16.30
N SER A 135 -9.74 -11.30 16.14
CA SER A 135 -9.89 -9.84 16.02
C SER A 135 -8.73 -9.18 15.27
N PRO A 136 -8.87 -7.92 14.79
CA PRO A 136 -7.76 -7.14 14.25
C PRO A 136 -6.60 -7.00 15.23
N GLU A 137 -6.86 -6.74 16.51
CA GLU A 137 -5.83 -6.62 17.55
C GLU A 137 -5.03 -7.90 17.72
N ALA A 138 -5.72 -9.04 17.87
CA ALA A 138 -5.07 -10.34 18.00
C ALA A 138 -4.26 -10.68 16.74
N ALA A 139 -4.77 -10.36 15.55
CA ALA A 139 -4.03 -10.57 14.30
C ALA A 139 -2.73 -9.74 14.26
N MET A 140 -2.78 -8.47 14.65
CA MET A 140 -1.63 -7.56 14.59
C MET A 140 -0.58 -7.81 15.68
N GLU A 141 -0.90 -8.58 16.72
CA GLU A 141 0.10 -9.11 17.66
C GLU A 141 1.00 -10.18 17.03
N HIS A 142 0.58 -10.76 15.89
CA HIS A 142 1.31 -11.85 15.24
C HIS A 142 1.83 -11.49 13.85
N VAL A 143 1.04 -10.76 13.05
CA VAL A 143 1.30 -10.52 11.63
C VAL A 143 1.24 -9.02 11.33
N PHE A 144 2.25 -8.51 10.62
CA PHE A 144 2.21 -7.17 10.05
C PHE A 144 2.34 -7.24 8.52
N LEU A 145 1.46 -6.53 7.81
CA LEU A 145 1.41 -6.56 6.36
C LEU A 145 2.21 -5.39 5.77
N VAL A 146 2.98 -5.68 4.72
CA VAL A 146 3.76 -4.70 3.95
C VAL A 146 3.73 -5.05 2.47
N ASN A 147 4.04 -4.10 1.60
CA ASN A 147 4.30 -4.36 0.18
C ASN A 147 5.80 -4.23 -0.10
N HIS A 148 6.32 -5.08 -0.99
CA HIS A 148 7.70 -5.00 -1.44
C HIS A 148 7.98 -3.73 -2.25
N CYS A 149 7.06 -3.37 -3.15
CA CYS A 149 7.13 -2.18 -3.98
C CYS A 149 5.92 -1.28 -3.67
N PRO A 150 6.11 0.01 -3.34
CA PRO A 150 5.00 0.94 -3.05
C PRO A 150 4.38 1.57 -4.31
N LEU A 151 4.87 1.22 -5.50
CA LEU A 151 4.46 1.86 -6.75
C LEU A 151 3.24 1.16 -7.36
N LEU A 152 2.23 1.95 -7.73
CA LEU A 152 1.16 1.51 -8.60
C LEU A 152 1.59 1.77 -10.05
N LEU A 153 1.69 0.70 -10.84
CA LEU A 153 2.07 0.77 -12.25
C LEU A 153 0.88 0.34 -13.10
N LEU A 154 0.48 1.16 -14.07
CA LEU A 154 -0.66 0.89 -14.93
C LEU A 154 -0.27 1.04 -16.40
N ASN A 155 -0.90 0.24 -17.25
CA ASN A 155 -0.82 0.40 -18.70
C ASN A 155 -1.79 1.49 -19.21
N GLU A 156 -1.77 1.77 -20.52
CA GLU A 156 -2.68 2.70 -21.22
C GLU A 156 -4.18 2.40 -21.00
N GLY A 157 -4.52 1.14 -20.71
CA GLY A 157 -5.89 0.73 -20.40
C GLY A 157 -6.30 0.95 -18.94
N GLY A 158 -5.36 1.32 -18.07
CA GLY A 158 -5.54 1.43 -16.63
C GLY A 158 -5.56 0.08 -15.92
N ALA A 159 -5.01 -0.98 -16.52
CA ALA A 159 -4.82 -2.29 -15.88
C ALA A 159 -3.47 -2.33 -15.17
N ASN A 160 -3.41 -3.07 -14.05
CA ASN A 160 -2.19 -3.20 -13.25
C ASN A 160 -1.07 -3.90 -14.03
N VAL A 161 0.11 -3.29 -14.03
CA VAL A 161 1.36 -3.87 -14.49
C VAL A 161 2.15 -4.24 -13.25
N THR A 162 2.54 -5.50 -13.14
CA THR A 162 3.24 -6.02 -11.98
C THR A 162 4.74 -5.81 -12.16
N PRO A 163 5.52 -5.51 -11.09
CA PRO A 163 6.95 -5.20 -11.22
C PRO A 163 7.80 -6.27 -11.91
N ASP A 164 7.40 -7.54 -11.88
CA ASP A 164 8.07 -8.65 -12.58
C ASP A 164 8.05 -8.51 -14.12
N LYS A 165 7.18 -7.66 -14.66
CA LYS A 165 7.10 -7.36 -16.10
C LYS A 165 8.05 -6.25 -16.53
N LEU A 166 8.72 -5.58 -15.58
CA LEU A 166 9.70 -4.56 -15.87
C LEU A 166 11.02 -5.20 -16.34
N PRO A 167 11.73 -4.60 -17.31
CA PRO A 167 13.04 -5.09 -17.71
C PRO A 167 14.03 -5.04 -16.54
N ALA A 168 14.82 -6.11 -16.35
CA ALA A 168 15.79 -6.22 -15.26
C ALA A 168 16.75 -5.01 -15.17
N ALA A 169 17.12 -4.42 -16.32
CA ALA A 169 18.00 -3.25 -16.37
C ALA A 169 17.42 -1.99 -15.66
N VAL A 170 16.10 -1.95 -15.43
CA VAL A 170 15.39 -0.82 -14.82
C VAL A 170 15.10 -1.06 -13.33
N VAL A 171 15.08 -2.33 -12.90
CA VAL A 171 14.73 -2.78 -11.54
C VAL A 171 15.88 -3.45 -10.79
N ALA A 172 17.05 -3.59 -11.42
CA ALA A 172 18.23 -4.14 -10.76
C ALA A 172 18.60 -3.31 -9.52
N PRO A 173 19.04 -3.95 -8.42
CA PRO A 173 19.61 -3.22 -7.29
C PRO A 173 20.79 -2.39 -7.79
N VAL A 174 20.79 -1.10 -7.46
CA VAL A 174 21.99 -0.26 -7.55
C VAL A 174 23.00 -0.72 -6.52
#